data_AF-A0A6G1BHQ0-F1
#
_entry.id   AF-A0A6G1BHQ0-F1
#
_cell.length_a   1.000
_cell.length_b   1.000
_cell.length_c   1.000
_cell.angle_alpha   90.00
_cell.angle_beta   90.00
_cell.angle_gamma   90.00
#
_symmetry.space_group_name_H-M   'P 1'
#
loop_
_entity.id
_entity.type
_entity.pdbx_description
1 polymer ?
#
loop_
_entity_poly.entity_id
_entity_poly.type
_entity_poly.pdbx_seq_one_letter_code
_entity_poly.pdbx_strand_id
1 'polypeptide(L)'
;KKKMEASNALIEEAERRRHELEDTIIEKEETEKERDKLIQEHERRVQELSDTIKQNNICIIGIREEEGRGKSAEGDLEQITAENFPNVGKETDIEIQEAQRTPLRCNLNQTSA
;
A
#
# COMPACT_ATOMS: atom_id res chain seq x y z
N LYS A 1 -34.47 -36.07 -41.45
CA LYS A 1 -34.48 -36.86 -40.20
C LYS A 1 -33.09 -36.98 -39.57
N LYS A 2 -32.13 -37.74 -40.11
CA LYS A 2 -30.76 -37.87 -39.54
C LYS A 2 -29.99 -36.56 -39.28
N LYS A 3 -30.08 -35.56 -40.17
CA LYS A 3 -29.43 -34.25 -39.95
C LYS A 3 -30.02 -33.47 -38.76
N MET A 4 -31.31 -33.62 -38.51
CA MET A 4 -32.02 -32.97 -37.41
C MET A 4 -31.62 -33.61 -36.07
N GLU A 5 -31.54 -34.94 -36.03
CA GLU A 5 -31.07 -35.69 -34.86
C GLU A 5 -29.61 -35.34 -34.50
N ALA A 6 -28.73 -35.22 -35.49
CA ALA A 6 -27.35 -34.78 -35.26
C ALA A 6 -27.25 -33.33 -34.75
N SER A 7 -28.10 -32.43 -35.24
CA SER A 7 -28.14 -31.04 -34.76
C SER A 7 -28.62 -30.96 -33.31
N ASN A 8 -29.62 -31.76 -32.93
CA ASN A 8 -30.14 -31.77 -31.56
C ASN A 8 -29.10 -32.30 -30.56
N ALA A 9 -28.37 -33.36 -30.92
CA ALA A 9 -27.30 -33.88 -30.07
C ALA A 9 -26.18 -32.86 -29.83
N LEU A 10 -25.83 -32.05 -30.84
CA LEU A 10 -24.86 -30.96 -30.67
C LEU A 10 -25.37 -29.85 -29.76
N ILE A 11 -26.67 -29.56 -29.80
CA ILE A 11 -27.31 -28.57 -28.92
C ILE A 11 -27.32 -29.07 -27.48
N GLU A 12 -27.69 -30.33 -27.23
CA GLU A 12 -27.68 -30.93 -25.89
C GLU A 12 -26.26 -30.97 -25.30
N GLU A 13 -25.25 -31.27 -26.12
CA GLU A 13 -23.84 -31.21 -25.72
C GLU A 13 -23.41 -29.78 -25.35
N ALA A 14 -23.77 -28.80 -26.18
CA ALA A 14 -23.46 -27.40 -25.91
C ALA A 14 -24.18 -26.88 -24.66
N GLU A 15 -25.41 -27.32 -24.42
CA GLU A 15 -26.20 -27.00 -23.22
C GLU A 15 -25.55 -27.56 -21.96
N ARG A 16 -25.13 -28.83 -21.98
CA ARG A 16 -24.43 -29.44 -20.83
C ARG A 16 -23.14 -28.70 -20.50
N ARG A 17 -22.31 -28.42 -21.52
CA ARG A 17 -21.06 -27.67 -21.34
C ARG A 17 -21.30 -26.25 -20.82
N ARG A 18 -22.39 -25.60 -21.23
CA ARG A 18 -22.77 -24.29 -20.69
C ARG A 18 -23.15 -24.38 -19.21
N HIS A 19 -23.94 -25.38 -18.82
CA HIS A 19 -24.30 -25.60 -17.41
C HIS A 19 -23.05 -25.84 -16.54
N GLU A 20 -22.14 -26.71 -16.99
CA GLU A 20 -20.87 -26.96 -16.27
C GLU A 20 -20.01 -25.70 -16.11
N LEU A 21 -20.00 -24.84 -17.14
CA LEU A 21 -19.31 -23.54 -17.09
C LEU A 21 -20.01 -22.55 -16.15
N GLU A 22 -21.34 -22.51 -16.13
CA GLU A 22 -22.13 -21.67 -15.23
C GLU A 22 -21.83 -22.04 -13.76
N ASP A 23 -21.84 -23.33 -13.41
CA ASP A 23 -21.48 -23.81 -12.07
C ASP A 23 -20.05 -23.39 -11.70
N THR A 24 -19.09 -23.58 -12.62
CA THR A 24 -17.69 -23.20 -12.42
C THR A 24 -17.52 -21.68 -12.21
N ILE A 25 -18.32 -20.85 -12.89
CA ILE A 25 -18.28 -19.39 -12.73
C ILE A 25 -18.77 -19.00 -11.34
N ILE A 26 -19.88 -19.58 -10.88
CA ILE A 26 -20.42 -19.31 -9.53
C ILE A 26 -19.39 -19.67 -8.46
N GLU A 27 -18.77 -20.84 -8.54
CA GLU A 27 -17.71 -21.25 -7.61
C GLU A 27 -16.54 -20.25 -7.61
N LYS A 28 -16.11 -19.78 -8.79
CA LYS A 28 -15.03 -18.79 -8.90
C LYS A 28 -15.41 -17.46 -8.26
N GLU A 29 -16.61 -16.96 -8.51
CA GLU A 29 -17.10 -15.71 -7.91
C GLU A 29 -17.13 -15.78 -6.38
N GLU A 30 -17.54 -16.92 -5.81
CA GLU A 30 -17.51 -17.14 -4.36
C GLU A 30 -16.07 -17.13 -3.82
N THR A 31 -15.14 -17.82 -4.48
CA THR A 31 -13.73 -17.83 -4.07
C THR A 31 -13.07 -16.45 -4.18
N GLU A 32 -13.40 -15.68 -5.22
CA GLU A 32 -12.91 -14.31 -5.41
C GLU A 32 -13.43 -13.38 -4.32
N LYS A 33 -14.71 -13.49 -3.99
CA LYS A 33 -15.32 -12.73 -2.89
C LYS A 33 -14.65 -13.01 -1.55
N GLU A 34 -14.26 -14.25 -1.28
CA GLU A 34 -13.54 -14.58 -0.05
C GLU A 34 -12.12 -14.02 -0.04
N ARG A 35 -11.42 -14.10 -1.19
CA ARG A 35 -10.10 -13.49 -1.36
C ARG A 35 -10.14 -11.97 -1.14
N ASP A 36 -11.18 -11.30 -1.64
CA ASP A 36 -11.34 -9.85 -1.49
C ASP A 36 -11.51 -9.44 -0.03
N LYS A 37 -12.27 -10.21 0.77
CA LYS A 37 -12.38 -9.97 2.22
C LYS A 37 -11.03 -10.12 2.92
N LEU A 38 -10.25 -11.14 2.55
CA LEU A 38 -8.91 -11.34 3.11
C LEU A 38 -7.98 -10.18 2.76
N ILE A 39 -8.01 -9.70 1.51
CA ILE A 39 -7.24 -8.53 1.08
C ILE A 39 -7.62 -7.31 1.92
N GLN A 40 -8.91 -7.01 2.06
CA GLN A 40 -9.39 -5.88 2.87
C GLN A 40 -8.95 -5.99 4.34
N GLU A 41 -9.00 -7.19 4.91
CA GLU A 41 -8.53 -7.40 6.29
C GLU A 41 -7.02 -7.18 6.41
N HIS A 42 -6.23 -7.69 5.45
CA HIS A 42 -4.79 -7.50 5.43
C HIS A 42 -4.41 -6.03 5.24
N GLU A 43 -5.08 -5.31 4.34
CA GLU A 43 -4.89 -3.87 4.14
C GLU A 43 -5.13 -3.09 5.44
N ARG A 44 -6.25 -3.37 6.13
CA ARG A 44 -6.54 -2.75 7.43
C ARG A 44 -5.44 -3.03 8.45
N ARG A 45 -4.99 -4.29 8.57
CA ARG A 45 -3.91 -4.67 9.51
C ARG A 45 -2.59 -3.98 9.16
N VAL A 46 -2.25 -3.84 7.88
CA VAL A 46 -1.05 -3.11 7.44
C VAL A 46 -1.15 -1.64 7.81
N GLN A 47 -2.31 -1.02 7.64
CA GLN A 47 -2.54 0.37 8.08
C GLN A 47 -2.35 0.51 9.59
N GLU A 48 -2.97 -0.34 10.40
CA GLU A 48 -2.85 -0.32 11.86
C GLU A 48 -1.41 -0.48 12.35
N LEU A 49 -0.65 -1.41 11.73
CA LEU A 49 0.78 -1.57 12.01
C LEU A 49 1.59 -0.35 11.58
N SER A 50 1.29 0.23 10.42
CA SER A 50 1.98 1.43 9.93
C SER A 50 1.75 2.61 10.87
N ASP A 51 0.52 2.80 11.35
CA ASP A 51 0.16 3.87 12.28
C ASP A 51 0.84 3.67 13.63
N THR A 52 0.91 2.43 14.12
CA THR A 52 1.62 2.08 15.36
C THR A 52 3.11 2.39 15.25
N ILE A 53 3.75 2.00 14.13
CA ILE A 53 5.18 2.26 13.91
C ILE A 53 5.45 3.76 13.80
N LYS A 54 4.55 4.53 13.17
CA LYS A 54 4.70 5.97 12.95
C LYS A 54 4.21 6.84 14.11
N GLN A 55 3.67 6.24 15.17
CA GLN A 55 3.03 6.98 16.27
C GLN A 55 3.95 8.05 16.91
N ASN A 56 5.25 7.78 16.98
CA ASN A 56 6.25 8.70 17.55
C ASN A 56 7.02 9.52 16.50
N ASN A 57 6.70 9.34 15.21
CA ASN A 57 7.41 10.02 14.14
C ASN A 57 6.88 11.45 13.98
N ILE A 58 7.79 12.42 13.85
CA ILE A 58 7.47 13.83 13.61
C ILE A 58 7.87 14.19 12.18
N CYS A 59 6.95 14.82 11.44
CA CYS A 59 7.21 15.33 10.10
C CYS A 59 7.40 16.85 10.15
N ILE A 60 8.58 17.33 9.74
CA ILE A 60 8.92 18.75 9.67
C ILE A 60 9.00 19.17 8.20
N ILE A 61 8.21 20.17 7.83
CA ILE A 61 8.11 20.69 6.46
C ILE A 61 8.67 22.11 6.37
N GLY A 62 9.01 22.53 5.14
CA GLY A 62 9.53 23.88 4.88
C GLY A 62 11.02 24.08 5.19
N ILE A 63 11.73 22.98 5.49
CA ILE A 63 13.19 22.99 5.61
C ILE A 63 13.81 23.16 4.23
N ARG A 64 14.73 24.13 4.10
CA ARG A 64 15.46 24.36 2.85
C ARG A 64 16.41 23.20 2.60
N GLU A 65 16.33 22.60 1.41
CA GLU A 65 17.31 21.61 0.97
C GLU A 65 18.66 22.32 0.73
N GLU A 66 19.69 21.99 1.51
CA GLU A 66 21.04 22.53 1.28
C GLU A 66 21.73 21.80 0.11
N GLU A 67 22.25 22.54 -0.88
CA GLU A 67 22.92 22.01 -2.08
C GLU A 67 24.34 21.46 -1.84
N GLY A 68 24.68 20.96 -0.65
CA GLY A 68 26.03 20.51 -0.30
C GLY A 68 26.12 19.49 0.85
N ARG A 69 27.30 19.35 1.48
CA ARG A 69 27.45 18.68 2.80
C ARG A 69 26.85 19.60 3.87
N GLY A 70 25.56 19.81 3.74
CA GLY A 70 24.74 20.62 4.60
C GLY A 70 24.28 19.87 5.84
N LYS A 71 23.78 20.61 6.84
CA LYS A 71 23.35 20.11 8.15
C LYS A 71 22.53 18.82 8.04
N SER A 72 22.81 17.86 8.93
CA SER A 72 22.04 16.63 9.04
C SER A 72 20.59 16.94 9.45
N ALA A 73 19.66 16.03 9.15
CA ALA A 73 18.26 16.16 9.58
C ALA A 73 18.12 16.31 11.10
N GLU A 74 19.02 15.68 11.86
CA GLU A 74 19.14 15.83 13.30
C GLU A 74 19.58 17.23 13.71
N GLY A 75 20.61 17.79 13.06
CA GLY A 75 21.07 19.16 13.34
C GLY A 75 20.02 20.24 13.02
N ASP A 76 19.20 20.01 11.99
CA ASP A 76 18.04 20.88 11.71
C ASP A 76 17.01 20.81 12.84
N LEU A 77 16.70 19.60 13.34
CA LEU A 77 15.76 19.39 14.44
C LEU A 77 16.26 20.05 15.74
N GLU A 78 17.53 19.90 16.07
CA GLU A 78 18.16 20.56 17.22
C GLU A 78 18.04 22.08 17.13
N GLN A 79 18.38 22.66 15.96
CA GLN A 79 18.28 24.10 15.73
C GLN A 79 16.84 24.60 15.91
N ILE A 80 15.87 23.91 15.29
CA ILE A 80 14.45 24.27 15.39
C ILE A 80 13.97 24.20 16.84
N THR A 81 14.38 23.16 17.56
CA THR A 81 14.01 22.97 18.97
C THR A 81 14.60 24.06 19.85
N ALA A 82 15.88 24.42 19.66
CA ALA A 82 16.51 25.49 20.43
C ALA A 82 15.91 26.87 20.14
N GLU A 83 15.58 27.15 18.87
CA GLU A 83 15.02 28.45 18.45
C GLU A 83 13.56 28.63 18.89
N ASN A 84 12.73 27.58 18.81
CA ASN A 84 11.29 27.68 19.05
C ASN A 84 10.87 27.16 20.44
N PHE A 85 11.59 26.18 21.00
CA PHE A 85 11.24 25.49 22.25
C PHE A 85 12.43 25.44 23.23
N PRO A 86 12.95 26.60 23.67
CA PRO A 86 14.21 26.69 24.43
C PRO A 86 14.20 25.97 25.80
N ASN A 87 13.03 25.66 26.33
CA ASN A 87 12.89 24.91 27.59
C ASN A 87 12.91 23.40 27.36
N VAL A 88 12.39 22.93 26.21
CA VAL A 88 12.28 21.51 25.87
C VAL A 88 13.65 20.87 25.70
N GLY A 89 14.57 21.55 25.00
CA GLY A 89 15.95 21.06 24.78
C GLY A 89 16.86 21.12 26.02
N LYS A 90 16.40 21.69 27.15
CA LYS A 90 17.18 21.78 28.39
C LYS A 90 16.66 20.87 29.50
N GLU A 91 15.36 20.60 29.52
CA GLU A 91 14.69 19.84 30.58
C GLU A 91 14.36 18.39 30.19
N THR A 92 14.50 18.04 28.90
CA THR A 92 14.09 16.72 28.39
C THR A 92 15.22 16.06 27.62
N ASP A 93 15.58 14.84 28.02
CA ASP A 93 16.48 13.96 27.25
C ASP A 93 15.71 13.42 26.02
N ILE A 94 15.59 14.23 24.96
CA ILE A 94 14.98 13.79 23.70
C ILE A 94 15.96 12.85 22.99
N GLU A 95 15.66 11.56 23.01
CA GLU A 95 16.42 10.57 22.25
C GLU A 95 15.86 10.45 20.83
N ILE A 96 16.67 10.80 19.84
CA ILE A 96 16.34 10.66 18.42
C ILE A 96 16.86 9.29 17.97
N GLN A 97 15.95 8.38 17.63
CA GLN A 97 16.35 7.08 17.09
C GLN A 97 16.89 7.19 15.66
N GLU A 98 16.21 7.98 14.84
CA GLU A 98 16.57 8.20 13.44
C GLU A 98 16.02 9.53 12.95
N ALA A 99 16.83 10.27 12.19
CA ALA A 99 16.40 11.47 11.49
C ALA A 99 16.83 11.37 10.03
N GLN A 100 15.86 11.47 9.13
CA GLN A 100 16.10 11.40 7.69
C GLN A 100 15.31 12.50 6.97
N ARG A 101 15.89 13.03 5.90
CA ARG A 101 15.12 13.83 4.94
C ARG A 101 14.46 12.88 3.97
N THR A 102 13.13 12.94 3.89
CA THR A 102 12.38 12.24 2.85
C THR A 102 12.55 13.01 1.54
N PRO A 103 13.28 12.48 0.53
CA PRO A 103 13.41 13.18 -0.74
C PRO A 103 12.03 13.29 -1.39
N LEU A 104 11.66 14.49 -1.85
CA LEU A 104 10.38 14.78 -2.51
C LEU A 104 10.20 13.99 -3.84
N ARG A 105 11.23 13.29 -4.32
CA ARG A 105 11.24 12.63 -5.62
C ARG A 105 11.21 11.12 -5.51
N CYS A 106 10.00 10.57 -5.46
CA CYS A 106 9.75 9.25 -6.02
C CYS A 106 10.07 9.33 -7.53
N ASN A 107 11.19 8.75 -7.96
CA ASN A 107 11.47 8.58 -9.38
C ASN A 107 10.47 7.57 -9.97
N LEU A 108 9.33 8.07 -10.45
CA LEU A 108 8.27 7.31 -11.13
C LEU A 108 8.67 6.78 -12.53
N ASN A 109 9.96 6.86 -12.90
CA ASN A 109 10.46 6.48 -14.22
C ASN A 109 11.32 5.21 -14.20
N GLN A 110 10.99 4.22 -13.37
CA GLN A 110 11.37 2.84 -13.71
C GLN A 110 10.27 2.25 -14.59
N THR A 111 10.26 2.67 -15.85
CA THR A 111 9.67 1.88 -16.93
C THR A 111 10.46 0.58 -16.96
N SER A 112 9.83 -0.51 -16.52
CA SER A 112 10.33 -1.86 -16.74
C SER A 112 10.57 -2.06 -18.24
N ALA A 113 11.83 -2.28 -18.61
CA ALA A 113 12.23 -2.75 -19.93
C ALA A 113 12.07 -4.27 -20.03
#